data_AF-A0A6A6P7Z1-F1
#
_entry.id   AF-A0A6A6P7Z1-F1
#
_cell.length_a   1.000
_cell.length_b   1.000
_cell.length_c   1.000
_cell.angle_alpha   90.00
_cell.angle_beta   90.00
_cell.angle_gamma   90.00
#
_symmetry.space_group_name_H-M   'P 1'
#
loop_
_entity.id
_entity.type
_entity.pdbx_description
1 polymer ?
#
loop_
_entity_poly.entity_id
_entity_poly.type
_entity_poly.pdbx_seq_one_letter_code
_entity_poly.pdbx_strand_id
1 'polypeptide(L)'
;MYDFPLPCPYSRVVFALLVINKAGGLIYNREFHPGLTKLSSNDLLILAGTFHGVHAITRNINPAGAPQVPGGNNPNLPPNPMSYQPTGIEVLESSNFRLQCFQTVTGTKFLLLTEPQQPNVDTTMRRIYELYSDFVMKNPFYTVEMPIRCEKFDRSLDGFVKIKS
;
A
#
# COMPACT_ATOMS: atom_id res chain seq x y z
N MET A 1 -6.52 28.75 -29.84
CA MET A 1 -6.72 27.30 -29.96
C MET A 1 -5.69 26.68 -29.03
N TYR A 2 -6.06 26.39 -27.78
CA TYR A 2 -5.14 25.82 -26.81
C TYR A 2 -4.97 24.35 -27.13
N ASP A 3 -3.77 23.98 -27.53
CA ASP A 3 -3.34 22.61 -27.75
C ASP A 3 -3.25 21.95 -26.38
N PHE A 4 -4.36 21.36 -25.92
CA PHE A 4 -4.31 20.44 -24.79
C PHE A 4 -3.55 19.21 -25.28
N PRO A 5 -2.38 18.88 -24.71
CA PRO A 5 -1.67 17.68 -25.13
C PRO A 5 -2.60 16.49 -24.91
N LEU A 6 -2.87 15.75 -25.99
CA LEU A 6 -3.64 14.51 -25.91
C LEU A 6 -2.99 13.61 -24.85
N PRO A 7 -3.75 13.05 -23.89
CA PRO A 7 -3.17 12.11 -22.93
C PRO A 7 -2.55 10.95 -23.72
N CYS A 8 -1.24 10.77 -23.56
CA CYS A 8 -0.51 9.66 -24.15
C CYS A 8 -1.24 8.35 -23.78
N PRO A 9 -1.50 7.44 -24.74
CA PRO A 9 -2.16 6.20 -24.41
C PRO A 9 -1.18 5.31 -23.64
N TYR A 10 -1.38 5.24 -22.33
CA TYR A 10 -0.84 4.25 -21.40
C TYR A 10 0.64 4.37 -21.05
N SER A 11 0.93 5.25 -20.09
CA SER A 11 2.25 5.35 -19.46
C SER A 11 2.28 4.46 -18.23
N ARG A 12 2.89 3.28 -18.35
CA ARG A 12 3.04 2.26 -17.30
C ARG A 12 3.92 2.74 -16.15
N VAL A 13 3.34 3.56 -15.28
CA VAL A 13 4.11 4.33 -14.31
C VAL A 13 3.65 4.04 -12.90
N VAL A 14 4.64 3.92 -12.01
CA VAL A 14 4.43 4.03 -10.56
C VAL A 14 4.57 5.50 -10.18
N PHE A 15 3.52 6.09 -9.60
CA PHE A 15 3.51 7.49 -9.20
C PHE A 15 4.17 7.69 -7.84
N ALA A 16 3.76 6.94 -6.82
CA ALA A 16 4.23 7.12 -5.46
C ALA A 16 4.06 5.86 -4.61
N LEU A 17 4.88 5.76 -3.56
CA LEU A 17 4.76 4.78 -2.49
C LEU A 17 4.53 5.51 -1.16
N LEU A 18 3.49 5.12 -0.44
CA LEU A 18 3.26 5.53 0.94
C LEU A 18 3.35 4.31 1.85
N VAL A 19 3.93 4.48 3.03
CA VAL A 19 3.90 3.46 4.08
C VAL A 19 3.21 4.03 5.30
N ILE A 20 2.17 3.34 5.73
CA ILE A 20 1.34 3.69 6.89
C ILE A 20 1.62 2.66 7.98
N ASN A 21 1.88 3.13 9.18
CA ASN A 21 2.16 2.28 10.33
C ASN A 21 0.89 1.59 10.85
N LYS A 22 1.02 0.77 11.91
CA LYS A 22 -0.12 0.02 12.44
C LYS A 22 -1.19 0.94 13.02
N ALA A 23 -0.77 2.08 13.58
CA ALA A 23 -1.65 3.09 14.17
C ALA A 23 -2.31 4.04 13.16
N GLY A 24 -2.03 3.90 11.86
CA GLY A 24 -2.61 4.76 10.81
C GLY A 24 -1.82 6.03 10.52
N GLY A 25 -0.63 6.19 11.10
CA GLY A 25 0.27 7.30 10.81
C GLY A 25 1.13 7.06 9.57
N LEU A 26 1.33 8.09 8.75
CA LEU A 26 2.26 8.05 7.62
C LEU A 26 3.70 8.02 8.15
N ILE A 27 4.45 6.98 7.80
CA ILE A 27 5.87 6.84 8.17
C ILE A 27 6.81 6.94 6.97
N TYR A 28 6.30 6.90 5.74
CA TYR A 28 7.12 7.09 4.55
C TYR A 28 6.28 7.58 3.38
N ASN A 29 6.86 8.46 2.57
CA ASN A 29 6.32 8.90 1.29
C ASN A 29 7.48 9.06 0.29
N ARG A 30 7.33 8.47 -0.89
CA ARG A 30 8.27 8.62 -2.01
C ARG A 30 7.52 8.79 -3.30
N GLU A 31 7.79 9.88 -4.00
CA GLU A 31 7.29 10.12 -5.35
C GLU A 31 8.31 9.62 -6.38
N PHE A 32 7.84 8.88 -7.37
CA PHE A 32 8.65 8.37 -8.47
C PHE A 32 8.38 9.10 -9.79
N HIS A 33 7.16 9.63 -9.98
CA HIS A 33 6.76 10.32 -11.20
C HIS A 33 5.80 11.50 -10.91
N PRO A 34 5.93 12.66 -11.59
CA PRO A 34 5.12 13.86 -11.33
C PRO A 34 3.68 13.79 -11.90
N GLY A 35 3.15 12.60 -12.18
CA GLY A 35 1.88 12.42 -12.90
C GLY A 35 0.63 12.69 -12.06
N LEU A 36 0.79 12.90 -10.76
CA LEU A 36 -0.27 13.24 -9.82
C LEU A 36 -0.02 14.62 -9.21
N THR A 37 -1.11 15.30 -8.84
CA THR A 37 -1.02 16.54 -8.08
C THR A 37 -0.27 16.31 -6.78
N LYS A 38 0.75 17.13 -6.52
CA LYS A 38 1.50 17.06 -5.27
C LYS A 38 0.62 17.49 -4.11
N LEU A 39 0.58 16.65 -3.09
CA LEU A 39 -0.09 16.92 -1.83
C LEU A 39 0.91 17.53 -0.85
N SER A 40 0.44 18.39 0.06
CA SER A 40 1.30 18.87 1.15
C SER A 40 1.60 17.73 2.13
N SER A 41 2.64 17.88 2.95
CA SER A 41 2.95 16.90 4.00
C SER A 41 1.76 16.67 4.95
N ASN A 42 0.99 17.71 5.24
CA ASN A 42 -0.20 17.62 6.10
C ASN A 42 -1.32 16.85 5.40
N ASP A 43 -1.55 17.08 4.11
CA ASP A 43 -2.56 16.36 3.35
C ASP A 43 -2.23 14.87 3.24
N LEU A 44 -0.95 14.52 3.10
CA LEU A 44 -0.50 13.13 3.10
C LEU A 44 -0.70 12.46 4.47
N LEU A 45 -0.49 13.19 5.57
CA LEU A 45 -0.79 12.70 6.93
C LEU A 45 -2.30 12.45 7.10
N ILE A 46 -3.13 13.38 6.64
CA ILE A 46 -4.59 13.24 6.65
C ILE A 46 -5.03 12.07 5.77
N LEU A 47 -4.45 11.93 4.57
CA LEU A 47 -4.72 10.83 3.65
C LEU A 47 -4.41 9.48 4.30
N ALA A 48 -3.27 9.35 4.97
CA ALA A 48 -2.90 8.12 5.66
C ALA A 48 -3.88 7.74 6.77
N GLY A 49 -4.26 8.69 7.62
CA GLY A 49 -5.25 8.46 8.68
C GLY A 49 -6.63 8.13 8.13
N THR A 50 -7.05 8.82 7.07
CA THR A 50 -8.33 8.58 6.39
C THR A 50 -8.35 7.19 5.76
N PHE A 51 -7.31 6.83 5.00
CA PHE A 51 -7.19 5.50 4.41
C PHE A 51 -7.20 4.42 5.48
N HIS A 52 -6.49 4.62 6.59
CA HIS A 52 -6.49 3.68 7.71
C HIS A 52 -7.90 3.43 8.28
N GLY A 53 -8.68 4.50 8.46
CA GLY A 53 -10.08 4.40 8.88
C GLY A 53 -10.94 3.66 7.86
N VAL A 54 -10.84 4.01 6.57
CA VAL A 54 -11.56 3.34 5.48
C VAL A 54 -11.19 1.85 5.42
N HIS A 55 -9.91 1.50 5.59
CA HIS A 55 -9.43 0.13 5.63
C HIS A 55 -10.07 -0.68 6.77
N ALA A 56 -10.23 -0.07 7.94
CA ALA A 56 -10.90 -0.70 9.08
C ALA A 56 -12.42 -0.86 8.86
N ILE A 57 -13.08 0.16 8.30
CA ILE A 57 -14.53 0.11 8.01
C ILE A 57 -14.82 -0.94 6.93
N THR A 58 -14.03 -0.96 5.86
CA THR A 58 -14.20 -1.89 4.73
C THR A 58 -14.06 -3.35 5.15
N ARG A 59 -13.29 -3.64 6.21
CA ARG A 59 -13.24 -4.96 6.82
C ARG A 59 -14.56 -5.38 7.48
N ASN A 60 -15.30 -4.44 8.09
CA ASN A 60 -16.54 -4.72 8.83
C ASN A 60 -17.78 -4.79 7.93
N ILE A 61 -17.74 -4.13 6.77
CA ILE A 61 -18.84 -4.16 5.79
C ILE A 61 -18.74 -5.35 4.81
N ASN A 62 -17.75 -6.24 4.99
CA ASN A 62 -17.61 -7.40 4.12
C ASN A 62 -18.89 -8.27 4.20
N PRO A 63 -19.62 -8.44 3.09
CA PRO A 63 -20.89 -9.19 3.09
C PRO A 63 -20.69 -10.68 3.35
N ALA A 64 -19.50 -11.21 3.06
CA ALA A 64 -19.09 -12.51 3.58
C ALA A 64 -18.80 -12.30 5.07
N GLY A 65 -19.81 -12.57 5.92
CA GLY A 65 -19.61 -12.63 7.37
C GLY A 65 -18.38 -13.48 7.71
N ALA A 66 -17.77 -13.22 8.88
CA ALA A 66 -16.60 -13.96 9.36
C ALA A 66 -16.74 -15.45 9.01
N PRO A 67 -15.72 -16.11 8.42
CA PRO A 67 -15.85 -17.43 7.81
C PRO A 67 -16.66 -18.37 8.70
N GLN A 68 -17.94 -18.59 8.37
CA GLN A 68 -18.74 -19.59 9.04
C GLN A 68 -18.18 -20.92 8.56
N VAL A 69 -17.33 -21.51 9.39
CA VAL A 69 -16.88 -22.89 9.21
C VAL A 69 -18.12 -23.76 8.99
N PRO A 70 -18.22 -24.53 7.88
CA PRO A 70 -19.22 -25.59 7.77
C PRO A 70 -18.95 -26.61 8.90
N GLY A 71 -19.65 -26.48 10.03
CA GLY A 71 -19.46 -27.28 11.25
C GLY A 71 -19.19 -26.51 12.56
N GLY A 72 -19.23 -25.17 12.56
CA GLY A 72 -18.78 -24.29 13.66
C GLY A 72 -19.53 -24.29 15.00
N ASN A 73 -20.47 -25.21 15.27
CA ASN A 73 -21.11 -25.31 16.59
C ASN A 73 -20.45 -26.32 17.53
N ASN A 74 -19.32 -26.93 17.14
CA ASN A 74 -18.66 -27.94 17.98
C ASN A 74 -17.44 -27.33 18.71
N PRO A 75 -17.53 -27.07 20.04
CA PRO A 75 -16.47 -26.42 20.81
C PRO A 75 -15.16 -27.23 20.94
N ASN A 76 -15.09 -28.44 20.38
CA ASN A 76 -13.95 -29.36 20.48
C ASN A 76 -13.05 -29.41 19.23
N LEU A 77 -13.30 -28.61 18.18
CA LEU A 77 -12.45 -28.59 16.98
C LEU A 77 -11.46 -27.41 17.03
N PRO A 78 -10.16 -27.61 16.73
CA PRO A 78 -9.20 -26.53 16.64
C PRO A 78 -9.58 -25.56 15.51
N PRO A 79 -9.40 -24.24 15.68
CA PRO A 79 -9.69 -23.27 14.65
C PRO A 79 -8.88 -23.57 13.38
N ASN A 80 -9.54 -23.66 12.23
CA ASN A 80 -8.88 -23.89 10.95
C ASN A 80 -7.97 -22.70 10.63
N PRO A 81 -6.64 -22.88 10.47
CA PRO A 81 -5.70 -21.77 10.25
C PRO A 81 -5.89 -21.04 8.91
N MET A 82 -6.75 -21.55 8.02
CA MET A 82 -7.12 -20.93 6.74
C MET A 82 -8.49 -20.23 6.75
N SER A 83 -8.93 -19.66 7.87
CA SER A 83 -10.01 -18.68 7.79
C SER A 83 -9.47 -17.44 7.07
N TYR A 84 -9.86 -17.22 5.82
CA TYR A 84 -9.56 -15.98 5.08
C TYR A 84 -10.19 -14.81 5.85
N GLN A 85 -9.37 -14.11 6.64
CA GLN A 85 -9.82 -12.92 7.35
C GLN A 85 -9.71 -11.75 6.38
N PRO A 86 -10.81 -11.04 6.08
CA PRO A 86 -10.74 -9.85 5.23
C PRO A 86 -9.79 -8.83 5.89
N THR A 87 -8.81 -8.35 5.13
CA THR A 87 -7.81 -7.40 5.62
C THR A 87 -8.39 -5.98 5.65
N GLY A 88 -9.20 -5.62 4.65
CA GLY A 88 -9.80 -4.31 4.41
C GLY A 88 -9.81 -4.00 2.91
N ILE A 89 -9.84 -2.71 2.55
CA ILE A 89 -9.70 -2.27 1.16
C ILE A 89 -8.30 -2.55 0.60
N GLU A 90 -8.23 -3.31 -0.49
CA GLU A 90 -6.98 -3.72 -1.13
C GLU A 90 -6.70 -2.95 -2.42
N VAL A 91 -7.75 -2.52 -3.14
CA VAL A 91 -7.62 -1.79 -4.40
C VAL A 91 -8.64 -0.65 -4.45
N LEU A 92 -8.16 0.53 -4.82
CA LEU A 92 -9.00 1.67 -5.19
C LEU A 92 -8.54 2.14 -6.57
N GLU A 93 -9.43 2.06 -7.56
CA GLU A 93 -9.14 2.42 -8.94
C GLU A 93 -9.99 3.61 -9.38
N SER A 94 -9.38 4.50 -10.17
CA SER A 94 -10.02 5.64 -10.82
C SER A 94 -9.59 5.66 -12.29
N SER A 95 -10.12 6.61 -13.07
CA SER A 95 -9.71 6.82 -14.47
C SER A 95 -8.24 7.21 -14.61
N ASN A 96 -7.63 7.80 -13.57
CA ASN A 96 -6.32 8.44 -13.67
C ASN A 96 -5.24 7.67 -12.90
N PHE A 97 -5.63 6.95 -11.85
CA PHE A 97 -4.70 6.19 -11.02
C PHE A 97 -5.38 4.99 -10.36
N ARG A 98 -4.56 4.01 -10.02
CA ARG A 98 -4.88 2.88 -9.15
C ARG A 98 -4.01 2.94 -7.91
N LEU A 99 -4.65 2.85 -6.75
CA LEU A 99 -4.03 2.71 -5.44
C LEU A 99 -4.18 1.25 -5.00
N GLN A 100 -3.05 0.56 -4.90
CA GLN A 100 -2.96 -0.80 -4.38
C GLN A 100 -2.52 -0.75 -2.92
N CYS A 101 -3.22 -1.43 -2.03
CA CYS A 101 -2.88 -1.58 -0.61
C CYS A 101 -2.41 -3.00 -0.33
N PHE A 102 -1.24 -3.12 0.30
CA PHE A 102 -0.75 -4.37 0.87
C PHE A 102 -0.51 -4.19 2.37
N GLN A 103 -1.29 -4.92 3.18
CA GLN A 103 -1.13 -4.95 4.63
C GLN A 103 -0.29 -6.15 5.04
N THR A 104 0.77 -5.90 5.81
CA THR A 104 1.59 -6.97 6.41
C THR A 104 0.89 -7.58 7.63
N VAL A 105 1.34 -8.78 8.04
CA VAL A 105 0.87 -9.42 9.29
C VAL A 105 1.16 -8.58 10.54
N THR A 106 2.16 -7.70 10.49
CA THR A 106 2.48 -6.75 11.57
C THR A 106 1.54 -5.54 11.61
N GLY A 107 0.72 -5.35 10.56
CA GLY A 107 -0.29 -4.31 10.47
C GLY A 107 0.13 -3.06 9.68
N THR A 108 1.39 -2.99 9.24
CA THR A 108 1.93 -1.95 8.35
C THR A 108 1.29 -2.05 6.97
N LYS A 109 0.94 -0.92 6.36
CA LYS A 109 0.27 -0.87 5.05
C LYS A 109 1.15 -0.16 4.04
N PHE A 110 1.35 -0.78 2.90
CA PHE A 110 2.05 -0.24 1.75
C PHE A 110 1.01 0.16 0.72
N LEU A 111 0.93 1.46 0.43
CA LEU A 111 0.05 1.99 -0.61
C LEU A 111 0.89 2.37 -1.82
N LEU A 112 0.65 1.71 -2.94
CA LEU A 112 1.33 1.98 -4.20
C LEU A 112 0.36 2.63 -5.16
N LEU A 113 0.65 3.88 -5.54
CA LEU A 113 -0.11 4.61 -6.54
C LEU A 113 0.54 4.40 -7.89
N THR A 114 -0.26 3.98 -8.85
CA THR A 114 0.17 3.58 -10.20
C THR A 114 -0.84 4.07 -11.24
N GLU A 115 -0.47 4.04 -12.51
CA GLU A 115 -1.44 4.09 -13.60
C GLU A 115 -2.38 2.88 -13.54
N PRO A 116 -3.70 2.98 -13.87
CA PRO A 116 -4.62 1.85 -13.73
C PRO A 116 -4.19 0.59 -14.50
N GLN A 117 -3.52 0.75 -15.64
CA GLN A 117 -3.07 -0.36 -16.49
C GLN A 117 -1.70 -0.93 -16.09
N GLN A 118 -1.12 -0.50 -14.97
CA GLN A 118 0.20 -0.97 -14.53
C GLN A 118 0.17 -2.49 -14.25
N PRO A 119 0.98 -3.31 -14.95
CA PRO A 119 1.02 -4.74 -14.71
C PRO A 119 1.88 -5.09 -13.48
N ASN A 120 1.69 -6.31 -12.96
CA ASN A 120 2.57 -6.89 -11.93
C ASN A 120 2.69 -6.09 -10.62
N VAL A 121 1.67 -5.31 -10.26
CA VAL A 121 1.66 -4.46 -9.06
C VAL A 121 1.94 -5.28 -7.79
N ASP A 122 1.36 -6.47 -7.65
CA ASP A 122 1.59 -7.34 -6.48
C ASP A 122 3.04 -7.82 -6.36
N THR A 123 3.69 -8.13 -7.49
CA THR A 123 5.10 -8.54 -7.49
C THR A 123 6.01 -7.36 -7.15
N THR A 124 5.71 -6.17 -7.68
CA THR A 124 6.38 -4.93 -7.32
C THR A 124 6.23 -4.65 -5.82
N MET A 125 5.03 -4.81 -5.28
CA MET A 125 4.72 -4.60 -3.88
C MET A 125 5.47 -5.58 -2.95
N ARG A 126 5.50 -6.88 -3.30
CA ARG A 126 6.30 -7.88 -2.58
C ARG A 126 7.77 -7.49 -2.54
N ARG A 127 8.32 -7.05 -3.68
CA ARG A 127 9.72 -6.64 -3.75
C ARG A 127 10.01 -5.37 -2.93
N ILE A 128 9.09 -4.41 -2.92
CA ILE A 128 9.17 -3.23 -2.04
C ILE A 128 9.20 -3.65 -0.57
N TYR A 129 8.36 -4.61 -0.18
CA TYR A 129 8.34 -5.15 1.18
C TYR A 129 9.64 -5.87 1.57
N GLU A 130 10.26 -6.61 0.64
CA GLU A 130 11.59 -7.21 0.84
C GLU A 130 12.64 -6.12 1.10
N LEU A 131 12.67 -5.07 0.27
CA LEU A 131 13.60 -3.94 0.44
C LEU A 131 13.38 -3.22 1.77
N TYR A 132 12.13 -3.04 2.20
CA TYR A 132 11.80 -2.47 3.50
C TYR A 132 12.35 -3.35 4.64
N SER A 133 12.12 -4.65 4.56
CA SER A 133 12.61 -5.61 5.53
C SER A 133 14.14 -5.60 5.63
N ASP A 134 14.82 -5.51 4.49
CA ASP A 134 16.29 -5.54 4.42
C ASP A 134 16.97 -4.25 4.89
N PHE A 135 16.44 -3.08 4.49
CA PHE A 135 17.11 -1.81 4.77
C PHE A 135 16.56 -1.05 5.97
N VAL A 136 15.29 -1.26 6.32
CA VAL A 136 14.63 -0.54 7.41
C VAL A 136 14.57 -1.41 8.66
N MET A 137 14.02 -2.62 8.57
CA MET A 137 13.84 -3.49 9.76
C MET A 137 15.16 -4.03 10.31
N LYS A 138 16.19 -4.23 9.47
CA LYS A 138 17.52 -4.66 9.91
C LYS A 138 18.41 -3.50 10.36
N ASN A 139 17.96 -2.24 10.27
CA ASN A 139 18.74 -1.10 10.73
C ASN A 139 18.62 -0.96 12.26
N PRO A 140 19.70 -1.17 13.05
CA PRO A 140 19.63 -1.12 14.50
C PRO A 140 19.29 0.27 15.07
N PHE A 141 19.40 1.33 14.26
CA PHE A 141 19.06 2.69 14.65
C PHE A 141 17.64 3.10 14.25
N TYR A 142 16.89 2.23 13.59
CA TYR A 142 15.50 2.51 13.22
C TYR A 142 14.55 2.13 14.35
N THR A 143 13.76 3.10 14.80
CA THR A 143 12.65 2.87 15.74
C THR A 143 11.39 2.57 14.95
N VAL A 144 10.76 1.42 15.22
CA VAL A 144 9.50 1.01 14.57
C VAL A 144 8.40 2.04 14.81
N GLU A 145 7.46 2.14 13.87
CA GLU A 145 6.36 3.11 13.85
C GLU A 145 6.76 4.59 13.67
N MET A 146 8.06 4.90 13.59
CA MET A 146 8.57 6.26 13.32
C MET A 146 8.86 6.50 11.84
N PRO A 147 8.92 7.76 11.39
CA PRO A 147 9.25 8.09 10.01
C PRO A 147 10.57 7.45 9.53
N ILE A 148 10.52 6.80 8.37
CA ILE A 148 11.67 6.10 7.77
C ILE A 148 12.58 7.14 7.12
N ARG A 149 13.79 7.28 7.65
CA ARG A 149 14.86 8.11 7.09
C ARG A 149 16.06 7.23 6.76
N CYS A 150 15.97 6.52 5.63
CA CYS A 150 16.99 5.56 5.21
C CYS A 150 17.37 5.76 3.74
N GLU A 151 18.51 6.41 3.48
CA GLU A 151 18.95 6.70 2.11
C GLU A 151 19.25 5.44 1.28
N LYS A 152 19.67 4.35 1.93
CA LYS A 152 19.91 3.06 1.24
C LYS A 152 18.59 2.49 0.72
N PHE A 153 17.52 2.63 1.51
CA PHE A 153 16.18 2.24 1.10
C PHE A 153 15.69 3.11 -0.06
N ASP A 154 15.82 4.44 0.05
CA ASP A 154 15.43 5.39 -1.02
C ASP A 154 16.13 5.08 -2.34
N ARG A 155 17.46 4.90 -2.31
CA ARG A 155 18.25 4.58 -3.51
C ARG A 155 17.85 3.25 -4.14
N SER A 156 17.61 2.24 -3.31
CA SER A 156 17.21 0.91 -3.79
C SER A 156 15.80 0.91 -4.39
N LEU A 157 14.88 1.68 -3.81
CA LEU A 157 13.54 1.88 -4.37
C LEU A 157 13.59 2.63 -5.69
N ASP A 158 14.32 3.74 -5.76
CA ASP A 158 14.46 4.51 -7.00
C ASP A 158 15.06 3.65 -8.12
N GLY A 159 16.13 2.90 -7.82
CA GLY A 159 16.73 1.98 -8.77
C GLY A 159 15.79 0.86 -9.22
N PHE A 160 14.96 0.33 -8.32
CA PHE A 160 14.02 -0.74 -8.68
C PHE A 160 12.81 -0.24 -9.49
N VAL A 161 12.20 0.85 -9.03
CA VAL A 161 10.92 1.36 -9.55
C VAL A 161 11.13 2.13 -10.85
N LYS A 162 12.13 3.02 -10.93
CA LYS A 162 12.37 3.84 -12.13
C LYS A 162 12.96 3.07 -13.31
N ILE A 163 13.59 1.92 -13.06
CA ILE A 163 14.11 1.05 -14.15
C ILE A 163 12.98 0.22 -14.80
N LYS A 164 11.89 -0.03 -14.07
CA LYS A 164 10.79 -0.90 -14.51
C LYS A 164 9.52 -0.14 -14.92
N SER A 165 9.53 1.18 -14.83
CA SER A 165 8.43 2.07 -15.25
C SER A 165 8.75 2.68 -16.60
#